data_AF-A0A259NKT5-F1
#
_entry.id   AF-A0A259NKT5-F1
#
_cell.length_a   1.000
_cell.length_b   1.000
_cell.length_c   1.000
_cell.angle_alpha   90.00
_cell.angle_beta   90.00
_cell.angle_gamma   90.00
#
_symmetry.space_group_name_H-M   'P 1'
#
loop_
_entity.id
_entity.type
_entity.pdbx_description
1 polymer ?
#
loop_
_entity_poly.entity_id
_entity_poly.type
_entity_poly.pdbx_seq_one_letter_code
_entity_poly.pdbx_strand_id
1 'polypeptide(L)'
;MNAGFCCGDGWYTLIHGLCRSLQHRIDHHGEPQLHVIQVKEKLGQLRFYVDCPEGEITNAQHAVIEMAELLSGATCEECGCPGRRVSNGGWLSVRCRLHEPEGSVSLEEAMAAKNERRAQRQAVWQDQAPWLLPEETKDDDA
;
A
#
# COMPACT_ATOMS: atom_id res chain seq x y z
N MET A 1 3.14 12.96 -15.38
CA MET A 1 3.99 11.91 -15.99
C MET A 1 4.94 11.44 -14.90
N ASN A 2 4.79 10.21 -14.39
CA ASN A 2 5.81 9.52 -13.58
C ASN A 2 5.81 8.07 -14.07
N ALA A 3 6.44 7.85 -15.24
CA ALA A 3 6.58 6.52 -15.83
C ALA A 3 7.91 5.91 -15.42
N GLY A 4 7.89 4.60 -15.15
CA GLY A 4 9.10 3.79 -14.95
C GLY A 4 9.16 3.11 -13.59
N PHE A 5 10.26 3.35 -12.88
CA PHE A 5 10.73 2.56 -11.76
C PHE A 5 11.03 3.48 -10.57
N CYS A 6 10.29 3.33 -9.48
CA CYS A 6 10.37 4.22 -8.31
C CYS A 6 10.31 3.39 -7.01
N CYS A 7 11.30 2.54 -6.79
CA CYS A 7 11.52 1.81 -5.54
C CYS A 7 13.03 1.61 -5.32
N GLY A 8 13.43 1.38 -4.07
CA GLY A 8 14.82 1.11 -3.70
C GLY A 8 15.36 -0.25 -4.15
N ASP A 9 16.69 -0.36 -4.17
CA ASP A 9 17.45 -1.51 -4.69
C ASP A 9 17.24 -2.80 -3.88
N GLY A 10 16.86 -2.69 -2.61
CA GLY A 10 16.61 -3.81 -1.72
C GLY A 10 15.51 -4.75 -2.20
N TRP A 11 14.61 -4.28 -3.07
CA TRP A 11 13.57 -5.12 -3.68
C TRP A 11 13.98 -5.79 -4.98
N TYR A 12 15.21 -5.59 -5.46
CA TYR A 12 15.71 -6.20 -6.70
C TYR A 12 15.44 -7.71 -6.75
N THR A 13 15.77 -8.45 -5.68
CA THR A 13 15.61 -9.91 -5.66
C THR A 13 14.15 -10.35 -5.76
N LEU A 14 13.22 -9.59 -5.16
CA LEU A 14 11.79 -9.84 -5.26
C LEU A 14 11.28 -9.59 -6.68
N ILE A 15 11.67 -8.46 -7.27
CA ILE A 15 11.26 -8.07 -8.63
C ILE A 15 11.85 -9.04 -9.66
N HIS A 16 13.12 -9.41 -9.51
CA HIS A 16 13.78 -10.38 -10.39
C HIS A 16 13.13 -11.77 -10.28
N GLY A 17 12.82 -12.24 -9.07
CA GLY A 17 12.09 -13.47 -8.84
C GLY A 17 10.70 -13.44 -9.48
N LEU A 18 9.96 -12.34 -9.27
CA LEU A 18 8.66 -12.09 -9.89
C LEU A 18 8.73 -12.18 -11.43
N CYS A 19 9.65 -11.45 -12.06
CA CYS A 19 9.80 -11.48 -13.52
C CYS A 19 10.12 -12.88 -14.04
N ARG A 20 11.00 -13.62 -13.35
CA ARG A 20 11.31 -15.01 -13.73
C ARG A 20 10.11 -15.93 -13.61
N SER A 21 9.33 -15.81 -12.54
CA SER A 21 8.11 -16.58 -12.35
C SER A 21 7.08 -16.26 -13.43
N LEU A 22 6.85 -14.99 -13.75
CA LEU A 22 5.94 -14.60 -14.83
C LEU A 22 6.40 -15.13 -16.19
N GLN A 23 7.68 -14.97 -16.53
CA GLN A 23 8.23 -15.45 -17.80
C GLN A 23 8.13 -16.98 -17.91
N HIS A 24 8.44 -17.72 -16.85
CA HIS A 24 8.29 -19.18 -16.83
C HIS A 24 6.85 -19.61 -17.14
N ARG A 25 5.86 -18.86 -16.64
CA ARG A 25 4.45 -19.14 -16.91
C ARG A 25 4.07 -18.88 -18.37
N ILE A 26 4.54 -17.78 -18.93
CA ILE A 26 4.36 -17.46 -20.34
C ILE A 26 4.96 -18.58 -21.22
N ASP A 27 6.21 -18.96 -20.93
CA ASP A 27 6.96 -19.92 -21.76
C ASP A 27 6.42 -21.36 -21.67
N HIS A 28 5.92 -21.79 -20.50
CA HIS A 28 5.60 -23.20 -20.24
C HIS A 28 4.13 -23.50 -20.01
N HIS A 29 3.29 -22.49 -19.74
CA HIS A 29 1.88 -22.67 -19.43
C HIS A 29 0.94 -21.97 -20.43
N GLY A 30 1.48 -21.34 -21.47
CA GLY A 30 0.69 -20.68 -22.52
C GLY A 30 -0.08 -19.46 -22.01
N GLU A 31 0.43 -18.81 -20.96
CA GLU A 31 -0.15 -17.60 -20.41
C GLU A 31 0.23 -16.36 -21.24
N PRO A 32 -0.62 -15.33 -21.29
CA PRO A 32 -0.39 -14.19 -22.16
C PRO A 32 0.82 -13.36 -21.72
N GLN A 33 1.49 -12.77 -22.72
CA GLN A 33 2.61 -11.86 -22.49
C GLN A 33 2.13 -10.61 -21.75
N LEU A 34 2.84 -10.26 -20.67
CA LEU A 34 2.60 -9.04 -19.90
C LEU A 34 3.61 -7.97 -20.29
N HIS A 35 3.18 -6.71 -20.32
CA HIS A 35 4.10 -5.58 -20.30
C HIS A 35 4.03 -4.84 -18.96
N VAL A 36 5.19 -4.59 -18.39
CA VAL A 36 5.31 -3.84 -17.14
C VAL A 36 5.16 -2.36 -17.44
N ILE A 37 4.12 -1.74 -16.89
CA ILE A 37 3.83 -0.31 -17.12
C ILE A 37 4.43 0.58 -16.03
N GLN A 38 4.53 0.06 -14.80
CA GLN A 38 5.09 0.82 -13.69
C GLN A 38 5.48 -0.11 -12.54
N VAL A 39 6.65 0.16 -11.95
CA VAL A 39 7.10 -0.45 -10.70
C VAL A 39 7.35 0.65 -9.69
N LYS A 40 6.66 0.65 -8.56
CA LYS A 40 6.85 1.69 -7.54
C LYS A 40 6.62 1.20 -6.12
N GLU A 41 7.20 1.93 -5.17
CA GLU A 41 6.77 1.90 -3.78
C GLU A 41 5.42 2.62 -3.64
N LYS A 42 4.53 2.06 -2.82
CA LYS A 42 3.30 2.69 -2.36
C LYS A 42 2.87 2.14 -1.00
N LEU A 43 2.97 2.98 0.03
CA LEU A 43 2.57 2.71 1.42
C LEU A 43 3.37 1.56 2.08
N GLY A 44 4.67 1.54 1.85
CA GLY A 44 5.61 0.52 2.30
C GLY A 44 5.47 -0.80 1.56
N GLN A 45 5.01 -0.80 0.31
CA GLN A 45 4.90 -2.02 -0.50
C GLN A 45 5.19 -1.74 -1.96
N LEU A 46 5.69 -2.76 -2.65
CA LEU A 46 5.78 -2.82 -4.09
C LEU A 46 4.38 -2.72 -4.72
N ARG A 47 4.29 -1.98 -5.82
CA ARG A 47 3.21 -2.06 -6.80
C ARG A 47 3.81 -2.40 -8.14
N PHE A 48 3.36 -3.51 -8.71
CA PHE A 48 3.84 -4.01 -9.99
C PHE A 48 2.69 -3.98 -10.99
N TYR A 49 2.57 -2.84 -11.67
CA TYR A 49 1.51 -2.64 -12.64
C TYR A 49 1.91 -3.23 -13.99
N VAL A 50 1.00 -3.98 -14.57
CA VAL A 50 1.14 -4.58 -15.89
C VAL A 50 -0.07 -4.26 -16.76
N ASP A 51 0.15 -4.25 -18.07
CA ASP A 51 -0.89 -4.43 -19.07
C ASP A 51 -0.72 -5.78 -19.75
N CYS A 52 -1.77 -6.21 -20.46
CA CYS A 52 -1.82 -7.47 -21.19
C CYS A 52 -2.47 -7.20 -22.56
N PRO A 53 -1.71 -6.82 -23.59
CA PRO A 53 -2.29 -6.36 -24.86
C PRO A 53 -3.02 -7.45 -25.64
N GLU A 54 -2.59 -8.70 -25.47
CA GLU A 54 -3.07 -9.86 -26.23
C GLU A 54 -4.19 -10.63 -25.50
N GLY A 55 -4.68 -10.12 -24.36
CA GLY A 55 -5.72 -10.79 -23.59
C GLY A 55 -5.93 -10.18 -22.21
N GLU A 56 -6.20 -11.05 -21.22
CA GLU A 56 -6.35 -10.65 -19.83
C GLU A 56 -5.32 -11.37 -18.97
N ILE A 57 -4.84 -10.67 -17.95
CA ILE A 57 -3.96 -11.25 -16.94
C ILE A 57 -4.67 -12.42 -16.25
N THR A 58 -3.99 -13.55 -16.11
CA THR A 58 -4.56 -14.73 -15.47
C THR A 58 -4.53 -14.62 -13.94
N ASN A 59 -5.41 -15.35 -13.25
CA ASN A 59 -5.38 -15.47 -11.78
C ASN A 59 -4.01 -15.91 -11.25
N ALA A 60 -3.32 -16.73 -12.04
CA ALA A 60 -2.07 -17.32 -11.64
C ALA A 60 -0.88 -16.35 -11.80
N GLN A 61 -0.92 -15.46 -12.79
CA GLN A 61 -0.02 -14.29 -12.89
C GLN A 61 -0.30 -13.28 -11.79
N HIS A 62 -1.58 -12.98 -11.54
CA HIS A 62 -2.02 -12.12 -10.44
C HIS A 62 -1.49 -12.60 -9.09
N ALA A 63 -1.60 -13.90 -8.79
CA ALA A 63 -1.13 -14.46 -7.53
C ALA A 63 0.39 -14.30 -7.32
N VAL A 64 1.19 -14.43 -8.39
CA VAL A 64 2.65 -14.26 -8.30
C VAL A 64 2.99 -12.78 -8.06
N ILE A 65 2.30 -11.86 -8.73
CA ILE A 65 2.44 -10.41 -8.48
C ILE A 65 2.08 -10.09 -7.02
N GLU A 66 0.92 -10.54 -6.56
CA GLU A 66 0.44 -10.30 -5.19
C GLU A 66 1.42 -10.85 -4.16
N MET A 67 1.98 -12.03 -4.38
CA MET A 67 3.00 -12.62 -3.50
C MET A 67 4.23 -11.70 -3.37
N ALA A 68 4.74 -11.16 -4.47
CA ALA A 68 5.86 -10.22 -4.43
C ALA A 68 5.49 -8.91 -3.70
N GLU A 69 4.28 -8.38 -3.93
CA GLU A 69 3.78 -7.18 -3.24
C GLU A 69 3.64 -7.40 -1.72
N LEU A 70 3.17 -8.58 -1.30
CA LEU A 70 3.07 -8.94 0.12
C LEU A 70 4.46 -9.07 0.76
N LEU A 71 5.37 -9.80 0.11
CA LEU A 71 6.74 -10.00 0.61
C LEU A 71 7.53 -8.69 0.74
N SER A 72 7.32 -7.75 -0.19
CA SER A 72 7.94 -6.43 -0.12
C SER A 72 7.56 -5.67 1.16
N GLY A 73 6.36 -5.92 1.69
CA GLY A 73 5.84 -5.35 2.94
C GLY A 73 6.58 -5.76 4.21
N ALA A 74 7.49 -6.74 4.11
CA ALA A 74 8.36 -7.22 5.18
C ALA A 74 9.86 -7.23 4.79
N THR A 75 10.20 -6.62 3.65
CA THR A 75 11.56 -6.60 3.09
C THR A 75 12.05 -5.16 3.03
N CYS A 76 13.22 -4.88 3.60
CA CYS A 76 13.82 -3.55 3.57
C CYS A 76 14.04 -3.09 2.12
N GLU A 77 13.46 -1.95 1.78
CA GLU A 77 13.54 -1.38 0.42
C GLU A 77 14.96 -0.95 0.03
N GLU A 78 15.84 -0.68 1.00
CA GLU A 78 17.22 -0.23 0.74
C GLU A 78 18.17 -1.40 0.49
N CYS A 79 18.03 -2.51 1.24
CA CYS A 79 19.02 -3.60 1.21
C CYS A 79 18.47 -5.03 1.11
N GLY A 80 17.16 -5.22 1.13
CA GLY A 80 16.54 -6.54 0.97
C GLY A 80 16.55 -7.44 2.21
N CYS A 81 17.15 -7.00 3.33
CA CYS A 81 17.05 -7.73 4.60
C CYS A 81 15.61 -7.67 5.18
N PRO A 82 15.21 -8.59 6.07
CA PRO A 82 13.95 -8.48 6.78
C PRO A 82 13.78 -7.11 7.45
N GLY A 83 12.62 -6.50 7.24
CA GLY A 83 12.29 -5.16 7.71
C GLY A 83 10.88 -5.08 8.28
N ARG A 84 10.57 -3.95 8.91
CA ARG A 84 9.22 -3.63 9.37
C ARG A 84 8.74 -2.32 8.76
N ARG A 85 7.42 -2.15 8.72
CA ARG A 85 6.80 -0.90 8.27
C ARG A 85 7.01 0.19 9.32
N VAL A 86 7.55 1.31 8.87
CA VAL A 86 7.76 2.51 9.68
C VAL A 86 7.13 3.72 8.98
N SER A 87 6.73 4.70 9.79
CA SER A 87 6.27 6.00 9.33
C SER A 87 7.28 7.07 9.71
N ASN A 88 7.72 7.85 8.72
CA ASN A 88 8.50 9.06 8.95
C ASN A 88 7.75 10.26 8.38
N GLY A 89 7.30 11.18 9.22
CA GLY A 89 6.54 12.36 8.77
C GLY A 89 5.26 12.02 7.98
N GLY A 90 4.65 10.86 8.22
CA GLY A 90 3.48 10.38 7.49
C GLY A 90 3.78 9.58 6.21
N TRP A 91 5.05 9.51 5.78
CA TRP A 91 5.48 8.61 4.71
C TRP A 91 5.69 7.20 5.26
N LEU A 92 5.06 6.20 4.64
CA LEU A 92 5.20 4.80 5.04
C LEU A 92 6.25 4.11 4.18
N SER A 93 7.14 3.36 4.82
CA SER A 93 8.21 2.62 4.15
C SER A 93 8.56 1.34 4.93
N VAL A 94 9.26 0.39 4.30
CA VAL A 94 9.76 -0.81 5.00
C VAL A 94 11.27 -0.73 5.14
N ARG A 95 11.76 -0.79 6.37
CA ARG A 95 13.19 -0.65 6.69
C ARG A 95 13.63 -1.71 7.70
N CYS A 96 14.87 -2.16 7.58
CA CYS A 96 15.53 -2.92 8.63
C CYS A 96 16.10 -1.96 9.68
N ARG A 97 16.54 -2.49 10.82
CA ARG A 97 17.07 -1.68 11.93
C ARG A 97 18.21 -0.73 11.55
N LEU A 98 18.99 -1.08 10.52
CA LEU A 98 20.12 -0.27 10.05
C LEU A 98 19.72 0.86 9.10
N HIS A 99 18.54 0.76 8.48
CA HIS A 99 18.05 1.72 7.47
C HIS A 99 16.79 2.45 7.91
N GLU A 100 16.41 2.34 9.19
CA GLU A 100 15.30 3.11 9.72
C GLU A 100 15.67 4.60 9.77
N PRO A 101 14.84 5.49 9.19
CA PRO A 101 15.06 6.92 9.31
C PRO A 101 14.99 7.34 10.77
N GLU A 102 15.84 8.28 11.15
CA GLU A 102 15.79 8.90 12.48
C GLU A 102 14.42 9.55 12.73
N GLY A 103 13.87 9.35 13.92
CA GLY A 103 12.54 9.84 14.29
C GLY A 103 11.36 9.09 13.66
N SER A 104 11.61 8.01 12.89
CA SER A 104 10.52 7.16 12.41
C SER A 104 9.86 6.39 13.56
N VAL A 105 8.54 6.19 13.43
CA VAL A 105 7.73 5.39 14.36
C VAL A 105 7.23 4.13 13.68
N SER A 106 6.81 3.13 14.44
CA SER A 106 6.17 1.95 13.88
C SER A 106 4.84 2.29 13.18
N LEU A 107 4.38 1.39 12.30
CA LEU A 107 3.07 1.52 11.66
C LEU A 107 1.92 1.63 12.69
N GLU A 108 2.01 0.85 13.76
CA GLU A 108 1.00 0.78 14.82
C GLU A 108 0.87 2.12 15.55
N GLU A 109 2.01 2.70 15.95
CA GLU A 109 2.07 4.04 16.58
C GLU A 109 1.52 5.12 15.63
N ALA A 110 1.90 5.08 14.35
CA ALA A 110 1.41 6.03 13.35
C ALA A 110 -0.11 5.94 13.14
N MET A 111 -0.66 4.71 13.10
CA MET A 111 -2.09 4.47 12.97
C MET A 111 -2.85 4.90 14.21
N ALA A 112 -2.35 4.60 15.41
CA ALA A 112 -2.94 5.01 16.68
C ALA A 112 -3.05 6.55 16.75
N ALA A 113 -1.95 7.25 16.46
CA ALA A 113 -1.94 8.72 16.45
C ALA A 113 -2.89 9.30 15.40
N LYS A 114 -3.04 8.66 14.24
CA LYS A 114 -4.00 9.09 13.19
C LYS A 114 -5.45 8.89 13.63
N ASN A 115 -5.76 7.77 14.28
CA ASN A 115 -7.10 7.47 14.81
C ASN A 115 -7.47 8.43 15.93
N GLU A 116 -6.53 8.71 16.84
CA GLU A 116 -6.73 9.69 17.92
C GLU A 116 -7.02 11.10 17.36
N ARG A 117 -6.22 11.58 16.40
CA ARG A 117 -6.48 12.86 15.71
C ARG A 117 -7.86 12.89 15.04
N ARG A 118 -8.30 11.76 14.47
CA ARG A 118 -9.63 11.64 13.86
C ARG A 118 -10.73 11.70 14.92
N ALA A 119 -10.56 11.01 16.04
CA ALA A 119 -11.50 11.02 17.16
C ALA A 119 -11.62 12.42 17.78
N GLN A 120 -10.50 13.10 18.01
CA GLN A 120 -10.46 14.49 18.49
C GLN A 120 -11.21 15.44 17.53
N ARG A 121 -10.97 15.34 16.21
CA ARG A 121 -11.70 16.13 15.21
C ARG A 121 -13.20 15.85 15.20
N GLN A 122 -13.59 14.59 15.41
CA GLN A 122 -15.00 14.19 15.47
C GLN A 122 -15.68 14.70 16.74
N ALA A 123 -15.01 14.66 17.89
CA ALA A 123 -15.51 15.22 19.14
C ALA A 123 -15.72 16.73 19.02
N VAL A 124 -14.77 17.46 18.44
CA VAL A 124 -14.93 18.91 18.16
C VAL A 124 -16.14 19.17 17.26
N TRP A 125 -16.38 18.35 16.23
CA TRP A 125 -17.56 18.50 15.37
C TRP A 125 -18.88 18.22 16.11
N GLN A 126 -18.90 17.23 17.02
CA GLN A 126 -20.08 16.87 17.80
C GLN A 126 -20.43 17.94 18.85
N ASP A 127 -19.42 18.52 19.50
CA ASP A 127 -19.61 19.59 20.50
C ASP A 127 -19.98 20.94 19.86
N GLN A 128 -19.65 21.16 18.59
CA GLN A 128 -19.88 22.41 17.85
C GLN A 128 -21.03 22.33 16.82
N ALA A 129 -21.94 21.34 16.95
CA ALA A 129 -23.13 21.22 16.11
C ALA A 129 -24.42 21.61 16.88
N PRO A 130 -24.65 22.91 17.20
CA PRO A 130 -25.79 23.39 17.99
C PRO A 130 -27.15 23.38 17.25
N TRP A 131 -27.27 22.76 16.06
CA TRP A 131 -28.48 22.79 15.24
C TRP A 131 -29.25 21.46 15.14
N LEU A 132 -29.00 20.49 16.03
CA LEU A 132 -29.96 19.42 16.28
C LEU A 132 -31.02 19.95 17.26
N LEU A 133 -31.98 20.72 16.75
CA LEU A 133 -33.21 21.05 17.49
C LEU A 133 -33.97 19.75 17.77
N PRO A 134 -34.59 19.57 18.96
CA PRO A 134 -35.53 18.49 19.18
C PRO A 134 -36.64 18.61 18.14
N GLU A 135 -37.07 17.49 17.55
CA GLU A 135 -38.25 17.45 16.71
C GLU A 135 -39.40 18.10 17.50
N GLU A 136 -39.87 19.27 17.05
CA GLU A 136 -41.11 19.85 17.54
C GLU A 136 -42.19 18.78 17.34
N THR A 137 -42.68 18.23 18.45
CA THR A 137 -43.91 17.45 18.46
C THR A 137 -44.97 18.37 17.87
N LYS A 138 -45.47 18.02 16.68
CA LYS A 138 -46.70 18.60 16.15
C LYS A 138 -47.79 18.25 17.15
N ASP A 139 -48.08 19.17 18.05
CA ASP A 139 -49.34 19.21 18.75
C ASP A 139 -50.39 19.54 17.69
N ASP A 140 -51.08 18.49 17.26
CA ASP A 140 -52.41 18.57 16.68
C ASP A 140 -53.30 19.34 17.68
N ASP A 141 -53.89 20.48 17.29
CA ASP A 141 -55.17 20.94 17.85
C ASP A 141 -55.78 22.14 17.10
N ALA A 142 -57.05 21.92 16.71
CA ALA A 142 -58.15 22.85 16.36
C ALA A 142 -58.17 23.57 15.00
#